data_AF-P0DJL0-F1
#
_entry.id   AF-P0DJL0-F1
#
_cell.length_a   1.000
_cell.length_b   1.000
_cell.length_c   1.000
_cell.angle_alpha   90.00
_cell.angle_beta   90.00
_cell.angle_gamma   90.00
#
_symmetry.space_group_name_H-M   'P 1'
#
loop_
_entity.id
_entity.type
_entity.pdbx_description
1 polymer ?
#
loop_
_entity_poly.entity_id
_entity_poly.type
_entity_poly.pdbx_seq_one_letter_code
_entity_poly.pdbx_strand_id
1 'polypeptide(L)' 'FLVLLLVSLMCYAEIAEGSQPTECKYGRPCNSDRDCCWEYRCLSSGREYTCKQDPGP' A
#
# COMPACT_ATOMS: atom_id res chain seq x y z
N PHE A 1 -32.79 9.51 -4.96
CA PHE A 1 -31.76 10.46 -4.48
C PHE A 1 -30.97 9.92 -3.29
N LEU A 2 -31.62 9.50 -2.21
CA LEU A 2 -30.94 9.06 -0.98
C LEU A 2 -30.01 7.84 -1.17
N VAL A 3 -30.42 6.86 -1.98
CA VAL A 3 -29.61 5.67 -2.29
C VAL A 3 -28.32 6.01 -3.04
N LEU A 4 -28.38 6.95 -3.99
CA LEU A 4 -27.19 7.37 -4.75
C LEU A 4 -26.17 8.09 -3.86
N LEU A 5 -26.65 8.88 -2.89
CA LEU A 5 -25.77 9.52 -1.89
C LEU A 5 -25.02 8.50 -1.04
N LEU A 6 -25.71 7.43 -0.61
CA LEU A 6 -25.09 6.36 0.18
C LEU A 6 -24.02 5.62 -0.63
N VAL A 7 -24.29 5.26 -1.88
CA VAL A 7 -23.30 4.59 -2.76
C VAL A 7 -22.06 5.47 -2.94
N SER A 8 -22.24 6.76 -3.20
CA SER A 8 -21.12 7.70 -3.31
C SER A 8 -20.28 7.73 -2.03
N LEU A 9 -20.94 7.84 -0.86
CA LEU A 9 -20.27 7.85 0.45
C LEU A 9 -19.44 6.58 0.69
N MET A 10 -19.97 5.41 0.31
CA MET A 10 -19.24 4.15 0.43
C MET A 10 -18.01 4.13 -0.49
N CYS A 11 -18.14 4.57 -1.74
CA CYS A 11 -16.99 4.66 -2.64
C CYS A 11 -15.91 5.64 -2.11
N TYR A 12 -16.29 6.77 -1.53
CA TYR A 12 -15.33 7.68 -0.89
C TYR A 12 -14.66 7.05 0.34
N ALA A 13 -15.38 6.24 1.13
CA ALA A 13 -14.81 5.54 2.27
C ALA A 13 -13.79 4.47 1.83
N GLU A 14 -14.07 3.72 0.76
CA GLU A 14 -13.14 2.75 0.17
C GLU A 14 -11.86 3.42 -0.34
N ILE A 15 -11.99 4.60 -0.95
CA ILE A 15 -10.85 5.39 -1.41
C ILE A 15 -10.06 5.94 -0.22
N ALA A 16 -10.72 6.43 0.83
CA ALA A 16 -10.05 6.97 2.02
C ALA A 16 -9.35 5.88 2.84
N GLU A 17 -9.95 4.68 2.93
CA GLU A 17 -9.35 3.53 3.60
C GLU A 17 -8.20 2.93 2.76
N GLY A 18 -8.32 2.93 1.43
CA GLY A 18 -7.26 2.52 0.51
C GLY A 18 -6.14 3.57 0.29
N SER A 19 -6.31 4.79 0.82
CA SER A 19 -5.37 5.92 0.63
C SER A 19 -4.79 6.46 1.92
N GLN A 20 -5.03 5.83 3.08
CA GLN A 20 -4.16 6.08 4.21
C GLN A 20 -2.76 5.58 3.82
N PRO A 21 -1.73 6.45 3.83
CA PRO A 21 -0.36 5.97 3.72
C PRO A 21 -0.15 5.09 4.93
N THR A 22 -0.34 3.78 4.73
CA THR A 22 0.04 2.74 5.68
C THR A 22 1.47 3.09 6.03
N GLU A 23 1.71 3.55 7.27
CA GLU A 23 3.02 4.01 7.76
C GLU A 23 4.09 3.23 7.02
N CYS A 24 4.88 3.88 6.19
CA CYS A 24 5.68 3.13 5.24
C CYS A 24 6.63 2.20 6.03
N LYS A 25 6.56 0.88 5.79
CA LYS A 25 7.19 -0.12 6.68
C LYS A 25 8.42 -0.74 6.05
N TYR A 26 9.55 -0.68 6.75
CA TYR A 26 10.72 -1.50 6.44
C TYR A 26 10.54 -2.93 6.98
N GLY A 27 11.00 -3.94 6.21
CA GLY A 27 11.04 -5.34 6.65
C GLY A 27 9.68 -6.04 6.78
N ARG A 28 8.60 -5.43 6.29
CA ARG A 28 7.27 -6.06 6.22
C ARG A 28 7.07 -6.77 4.89
N PRO A 29 6.21 -7.80 4.85
CA PRO A 29 5.80 -8.40 3.59
C PRO A 29 5.09 -7.36 2.71
N CYS A 30 5.34 -7.43 1.42
CA CYS A 30 4.81 -6.51 0.41
C CYS A 30 4.40 -7.30 -0.84
N ASN A 31 3.49 -6.74 -1.63
CA ASN A 31 3.11 -7.28 -2.94
C ASN A 31 3.59 -6.38 -4.09
N SER A 32 3.86 -5.10 -3.81
CA SER A 32 4.35 -4.11 -4.75
C SER A 32 5.26 -3.08 -4.06
N ASP A 33 6.10 -2.39 -4.82
CA ASP A 33 6.93 -1.27 -4.32
C ASP A 33 6.08 -0.16 -3.67
N ARG A 34 4.80 -0.04 -4.04
CA ARG A 34 3.87 0.93 -3.46
C ARG A 34 3.50 0.64 -2.00
N ASP A 35 3.71 -0.59 -1.55
CA ASP A 35 3.52 -0.98 -0.14
C ASP A 35 4.70 -0.51 0.74
N CYS A 36 5.82 -0.12 0.12
CA CYS A 36 7.06 0.26 0.78
C CYS A 36 7.23 1.78 0.87
N CYS A 37 8.10 2.26 1.77
CA CYS A 37 8.52 3.67 1.70
C CYS A 37 9.23 3.93 0.37
N TRP A 38 9.23 5.19 -0.05
CA TRP A 38 9.92 5.65 -1.24
C TRP A 38 11.42 5.27 -1.33
N GLU A 39 12.08 5.01 -0.19
CA GLU A 39 13.49 4.56 -0.10
C GLU A 39 13.67 3.03 -0.21
N TYR A 40 12.57 2.27 -0.19
CA TYR A 40 12.56 0.82 -0.15
C TYR A 40 11.83 0.25 -1.36
N ARG A 41 12.26 -0.92 -1.81
CA ARG A 41 11.59 -1.70 -2.84
C ARG A 41 11.08 -3.02 -2.29
N CYS A 42 10.02 -3.52 -2.91
CA CYS A 42 9.45 -4.80 -2.60
C CYS A 42 10.30 -5.91 -3.21
N LEU A 43 11.33 -6.33 -2.47
CA LEU A 43 12.33 -7.27 -2.93
C LEU A 43 12.07 -8.66 -2.35
N SER A 44 12.38 -9.70 -3.13
CA SER A 44 12.29 -11.08 -2.66
C SER A 44 13.23 -11.31 -1.46
N SER A 45 12.72 -12.00 -0.45
CA SER A 45 13.41 -12.48 0.73
C SER A 45 13.17 -13.98 0.89
N GLY A 46 13.69 -14.75 -0.06
CA GLY A 46 13.45 -16.19 -0.12
C GLY A 46 12.07 -16.49 -0.73
N ARG A 47 11.11 -16.93 0.10
CA ARG A 47 9.75 -17.28 -0.36
C ARG A 47 8.74 -16.15 -0.26
N GLU A 48 9.11 -15.04 0.36
CA GLU A 48 8.24 -13.90 0.63
C GLU A 48 8.86 -12.63 0.05
N TYR A 49 8.05 -11.67 -0.37
CA TYR A 49 8.52 -10.35 -0.79
C TYR A 49 8.41 -9.40 0.39
N THR A 50 9.45 -8.63 0.64
CA THR A 50 9.51 -7.70 1.77
C THR A 50 10.11 -6.36 1.35
N CYS A 51 9.69 -5.28 1.99
CA CYS A 51 10.27 -3.96 1.77
C CYS A 51 11.71 -3.90 2.27
N LYS A 52 12.66 -3.79 1.33
CA LYS A 52 14.10 -3.75 1.56
C LYS A 52 14.72 -2.54 0.88
N GLN A 53 15.89 -2.12 1.37
CA GLN A 53 16.64 -1.03 0.73
C GLN A 53 17.12 -1.50 -0.63
N ASP A 54 16.81 -0.73 -1.67
CA ASP A 54 17.35 -1.01 -3.00
C ASP A 54 18.86 -0.72 -2.95
N PRO A 55 19.74 -1.71 -3.19
CA PRO A 55 21.18 -1.51 -3.08
C PRO A 55 21.75 -0.60 -4.18
N GLY A 56 20.93 -0.13 -5.12
CA GLY A 56 21.40 0.57 -6.32
C GLY A 56 22.21 -0.36 -7.25
N PRO A 57 22.64 0.16 -8.41
CA PRO A 57 23.57 -0.53 -9.31
C PRO A 57 24.99 -0.66 -8.73
#